data_AF-A0A3M1VMS5-F1
#
_entry.id   AF-A0A3M1VMS5-F1
#
_cell.length_a   1.000
_cell.length_b   1.000
_cell.length_c   1.000
_cell.angle_alpha   90.00
_cell.angle_beta   90.00
_cell.angle_gamma   90.00
#
_symmetry.space_group_name_H-M   'P 1'
#
loop_
_entity.id
_entity.type
_entity.pdbx_description
1 polymer ?
#
loop_
_entity_poly.entity_id
_entity_poly.type
_entity_poly.pdbx_seq_one_letter_code
_entity_poly.pdbx_strand_id
1 'polypeptide(L)'
;MTRRVAQRRSAPVSSSRPEHTVRTCDGGPSRVHRGDGFTVVELVVTLGVIGLLVALLLPAVQQAREAARRTTCENHLKQIAAALHAYHATYGSFPPGAVARAPLVPVPVCATGVTLPGADLWQEARSGEGWQGTSWMVLVLPLLDRGTMSRRWSFSKSVTGNRAVAEQDIPLFYCPSRRSRVVNPGIMFESWTRGGNDYGGCIGACNGFHNCGAHETWTIAFGRRPGGRCRGVFGVNSHTRLADVTDGASQTVLIGEVQRLDLGEDATT
;
A
#
# COMPACT_ATOMS: atom_id res chain seq x y z
N MET A 1 10.61 14.33 -53.11
CA MET A 1 10.74 13.02 -52.44
C MET A 1 9.37 12.61 -51.92
N THR A 2 8.63 11.85 -52.74
CA THR A 2 7.20 11.56 -52.60
C THR A 2 7.01 10.05 -52.59
N ARG A 3 6.70 9.46 -51.43
CA ARG A 3 6.36 8.02 -51.33
C ARG A 3 4.84 7.85 -51.44
N ARG A 4 4.39 7.32 -52.59
CA ARG A 4 3.02 6.86 -52.83
C ARG A 4 2.81 5.51 -52.14
N VAL A 5 1.76 5.42 -51.31
CA VAL A 5 1.23 4.16 -50.76
C VAL A 5 0.26 3.58 -51.80
N ALA A 6 0.54 2.37 -52.28
CA ALA A 6 -0.25 1.66 -53.26
C ALA A 6 -1.39 0.89 -52.58
N GLN A 7 -2.64 1.23 -52.91
CA GLN A 7 -3.85 0.48 -52.57
C GLN A 7 -3.92 -0.83 -53.39
N ARG A 8 -4.06 -1.98 -52.72
CA ARG A 8 -4.37 -3.25 -53.36
C ARG A 8 -5.88 -3.40 -53.54
N ARG A 9 -6.30 -3.59 -54.79
CA ARG A 9 -7.64 -4.00 -55.23
C ARG A 9 -7.85 -5.49 -54.96
N SER A 10 -9.02 -5.86 -54.45
CA SER A 10 -9.54 -7.22 -54.31
C SER A 10 -10.14 -7.71 -55.63
N ALA A 11 -9.86 -8.98 -55.98
CA ALA A 11 -10.44 -9.71 -57.10
C ALA A 11 -11.08 -11.03 -56.59
N PRO A 12 -12.05 -11.62 -57.30
CA PRO A 12 -12.96 -12.63 -56.76
C PRO A 12 -12.36 -14.05 -56.80
N VAL A 13 -12.69 -14.86 -55.79
CA VAL A 13 -12.29 -16.26 -55.67
C VAL A 13 -13.28 -17.15 -56.43
N SER A 14 -12.81 -17.83 -57.47
CA SER A 14 -13.53 -18.87 -58.21
C SER A 14 -13.45 -20.21 -57.49
N SER A 15 -14.59 -20.87 -57.32
CA SER A 15 -14.70 -22.22 -56.76
C SER A 15 -14.36 -23.30 -57.79
N SER A 16 -13.27 -24.04 -57.57
CA SER A 16 -13.00 -25.31 -58.25
C SER A 16 -12.75 -26.39 -57.19
N ARG A 17 -13.68 -27.34 -57.06
CA ARG A 17 -13.56 -28.52 -56.19
C ARG A 17 -12.57 -29.52 -56.79
N PRO A 18 -11.62 -30.08 -56.02
CA PRO A 18 -10.95 -31.31 -56.39
C PRO A 18 -11.74 -32.52 -55.87
N GLU A 19 -11.96 -33.52 -56.74
CA GLU A 19 -12.45 -34.85 -56.37
C GLU A 19 -11.38 -35.57 -55.54
N HIS A 20 -11.65 -35.78 -54.25
CA HIS A 20 -10.85 -36.66 -53.40
C HIS A 20 -11.36 -38.09 -53.53
N THR A 21 -10.57 -38.93 -54.19
CA THR A 21 -10.69 -40.39 -54.17
C THR A 21 -10.49 -40.90 -52.74
N VAL A 22 -11.54 -41.49 -52.19
CA VAL A 22 -11.55 -42.10 -50.86
C VAL A 22 -10.75 -43.39 -50.91
N ARG A 23 -9.56 -43.37 -50.29
CA ARG A 23 -8.86 -44.60 -49.87
C ARG A 23 -9.58 -45.14 -48.65
N THR A 24 -10.26 -46.28 -48.81
CA THR A 24 -10.76 -47.07 -47.69
C THR A 24 -9.58 -47.73 -46.99
N CYS A 25 -9.29 -47.30 -45.76
CA CYS A 25 -8.40 -48.05 -44.87
C CYS A 25 -9.14 -49.29 -44.39
N ASP A 26 -8.57 -50.45 -44.66
CA ASP A 26 -9.02 -51.76 -44.22
C ASP A 26 -8.91 -51.83 -42.68
N GLY A 27 -10.05 -51.72 -41.99
CA GLY A 27 -10.14 -51.74 -40.54
C GLY A 27 -10.10 -53.19 -40.04
N GLY A 28 -8.93 -53.62 -39.56
CA GLY A 28 -8.82 -54.85 -38.76
C GLY A 28 -9.76 -54.79 -37.53
N PRO A 29 -10.19 -55.93 -36.99
CA PRO A 29 -11.19 -55.97 -35.93
C PRO A 29 -10.70 -55.27 -34.67
N SER A 30 -11.23 -54.08 -34.42
CA SER A 30 -11.14 -53.37 -33.15
C SER A 30 -11.66 -54.29 -32.06
N ARG A 31 -10.78 -54.74 -31.15
CA ARG A 31 -11.23 -55.37 -29.89
C ARG A 31 -12.05 -54.32 -29.14
N VAL A 32 -13.37 -54.43 -29.24
CA VAL A 32 -14.33 -53.67 -28.43
C VAL A 32 -13.97 -53.98 -26.98
N HIS A 33 -13.29 -53.05 -26.32
CA HIS A 33 -13.18 -53.09 -24.87
C HIS A 33 -14.62 -53.00 -24.38
N ARG A 34 -15.13 -54.10 -23.82
CA ARG A 34 -16.37 -54.08 -23.04
C ARG A 34 -16.09 -53.11 -21.89
N GLY A 35 -16.56 -51.88 -22.03
CA GLY A 35 -16.53 -50.92 -20.93
C GLY A 35 -17.45 -51.46 -19.85
N ASP A 36 -16.90 -51.73 -18.68
CA ASP A 36 -17.70 -52.06 -17.50
C ASP A 36 -18.63 -50.88 -17.23
N GLY A 37 -19.94 -51.14 -17.25
CA GLY A 37 -20.95 -50.12 -17.04
C GLY A 37 -20.90 -49.62 -15.60
N PHE A 38 -20.61 -48.34 -15.42
CA PHE A 38 -20.55 -47.72 -14.09
C PHE A 38 -21.95 -47.66 -13.47
N THR A 39 -22.10 -48.19 -12.26
CA THR A 39 -23.39 -48.17 -11.56
C THR A 39 -23.64 -46.78 -10.97
N VAL A 40 -24.91 -46.36 -10.89
CA VAL A 40 -25.30 -45.07 -10.28
C VAL A 40 -24.76 -44.94 -8.86
N VAL A 41 -24.71 -46.04 -8.12
CA VAL A 41 -24.19 -46.09 -6.74
C VAL A 41 -22.70 -45.74 -6.70
N GLU A 42 -21.90 -46.29 -7.62
CA GLU A 42 -20.45 -46.05 -7.68
C GLU A 42 -20.14 -44.57 -7.97
N LEU A 43 -20.95 -43.92 -8.81
CA LEU A 43 -20.85 -42.49 -9.07
C LEU A 43 -21.21 -41.65 -7.85
N VAL A 44 -22.31 -41.98 -7.19
CA VAL A 44 -22.79 -41.24 -6.02
C VAL A 44 -21.80 -41.34 -4.86
N VAL A 45 -21.26 -42.54 -4.58
CA VAL A 45 -20.24 -42.72 -3.53
C VAL A 45 -18.99 -41.92 -3.84
N THR A 46 -18.50 -41.97 -5.08
CA THR A 46 -17.29 -41.25 -5.49
C THR A 46 -17.45 -39.75 -5.35
N LEU A 47 -18.55 -39.19 -5.83
CA LEU A 47 -18.84 -37.76 -5.67
C LEU A 47 -19.06 -37.37 -4.20
N GLY A 48 -19.65 -38.26 -3.40
CA GLY A 48 -19.80 -38.07 -1.96
C GLY A 48 -18.45 -37.97 -1.23
N VAL A 49 -17.51 -38.87 -1.54
CA VAL A 49 -16.15 -38.84 -0.97
C VAL A 49 -15.39 -37.59 -1.42
N ILE A 50 -15.43 -37.23 -2.70
CA ILE A 50 -14.79 -36.01 -3.21
C ILE A 50 -15.39 -34.77 -2.53
N GLY A 51 -16.72 -34.71 -2.40
CA GLY A 51 -17.42 -33.61 -1.73
C GLY A 51 -16.99 -33.45 -0.27
N LEU A 52 -16.89 -34.56 0.48
CA LEU A 52 -16.39 -34.56 1.86
C LEU A 52 -14.94 -34.07 1.94
N LEU A 53 -14.06 -34.57 1.08
CA LEU A 53 -12.65 -34.16 1.04
C LEU A 53 -12.52 -32.66 0.75
N VAL A 54 -13.25 -32.14 -0.23
CA VAL A 54 -13.23 -30.71 -0.58
C VAL A 54 -13.79 -29.85 0.56
N ALA A 55 -14.88 -30.29 1.21
CA ALA A 55 -15.46 -29.59 2.35
C ALA A 55 -14.48 -29.43 3.52
N LEU A 56 -13.62 -30.43 3.75
CA LEU A 56 -12.58 -30.38 4.77
C LEU A 56 -11.35 -29.57 4.34
N LEU A 57 -11.01 -29.58 3.05
CA LEU A 57 -9.83 -28.89 2.51
C LEU A 57 -10.03 -27.37 2.33
N LEU A 58 -11.23 -26.92 1.93
CA LEU A 58 -11.49 -25.50 1.68
C LEU A 58 -11.21 -24.59 2.89
N PRO A 59 -11.71 -24.87 4.11
CA PRO A 59 -11.41 -24.03 5.27
C PRO A 59 -9.91 -24.02 5.60
N ALA A 60 -9.23 -25.16 5.47
CA ALA A 60 -7.79 -25.28 5.73
C ALA A 60 -6.96 -24.46 4.74
N VAL A 61 -7.31 -24.46 3.45
CA VAL A 61 -6.59 -23.67 2.43
C VAL A 61 -6.74 -22.17 2.69
N GLN A 62 -7.90 -21.70 3.16
CA GLN A 62 -8.08 -20.29 3.47
C GLN A 62 -7.26 -19.87 4.70
N GLN A 63 -7.22 -20.69 5.75
CA GLN A 63 -6.37 -20.44 6.92
C GLN A 63 -4.90 -20.38 6.54
N ALA A 64 -4.43 -21.32 5.70
CA ALA A 64 -3.05 -21.33 5.22
C ALA A 64 -2.72 -20.08 4.38
N ARG A 65 -3.65 -19.65 3.51
CA ARG A 65 -3.47 -18.42 2.72
C ARG A 65 -3.39 -17.18 3.60
N GLU A 66 -4.23 -17.06 4.61
CA GLU A 66 -4.20 -15.91 5.52
C GLU A 66 -2.94 -15.89 6.38
N ALA A 67 -2.51 -17.06 6.89
CA ALA A 67 -1.24 -17.18 7.61
C ALA A 67 -0.04 -16.73 6.73
N ALA A 68 -0.03 -17.10 5.45
CA ALA A 68 1.00 -16.68 4.51
C ALA A 68 0.96 -15.16 4.26
N ARG A 69 -0.23 -14.56 4.15
CA ARG A 69 -0.39 -13.10 4.00
C ARG A 69 0.10 -12.35 5.22
N ARG A 70 -0.26 -12.80 6.43
CA ARG A 70 0.23 -12.23 7.69
C ARG A 70 1.76 -12.32 7.79
N THR A 71 2.32 -13.49 7.48
CA THR A 71 3.79 -13.68 7.45
C THR A 71 4.47 -12.69 6.49
N THR A 72 3.82 -12.40 5.36
CA THR A 72 4.32 -11.40 4.41
C THR A 72 4.27 -9.99 5.00
N CYS A 73 3.19 -9.61 5.68
CA CYS A 73 3.09 -8.31 6.35
C CYS A 73 4.16 -8.14 7.44
N GLU A 74 4.37 -9.17 8.27
CA GLU A 74 5.42 -9.17 9.29
C GLU A 74 6.82 -9.05 8.66
N ASN A 75 7.05 -9.69 7.50
CA ASN A 75 8.31 -9.56 6.76
C ASN A 75 8.51 -8.18 6.16
N HIS A 76 7.46 -7.55 5.63
CA HIS A 76 7.53 -6.15 5.18
C HIS A 76 7.89 -5.22 6.35
N LEU A 77 7.26 -5.38 7.51
CA LEU A 77 7.58 -4.60 8.71
C LEU A 77 9.06 -4.75 9.11
N LYS A 78 9.59 -5.98 9.09
CA LYS A 78 11.01 -6.26 9.37
C LYS A 78 11.96 -5.60 8.35
N GLN A 79 11.62 -5.65 7.06
CA GLN A 79 12.41 -4.98 6.02
C GLN A 79 12.43 -3.46 6.20
N ILE A 80 11.28 -2.86 6.53
CA ILE A 80 11.17 -1.43 6.81
C ILE A 80 11.97 -1.06 8.06
N ALA A 81 11.86 -1.85 9.14
CA ALA A 81 12.63 -1.63 10.36
C ALA A 81 14.15 -1.71 10.10
N ALA A 82 14.61 -2.68 9.31
CA ALA A 82 16.01 -2.79 8.92
C ALA A 82 16.49 -1.55 8.16
N ALA A 83 15.68 -1.02 7.24
CA ALA A 83 16.01 0.21 6.51
C ALA A 83 16.04 1.45 7.42
N LEU A 84 15.16 1.53 8.42
CA LEU A 84 15.18 2.61 9.41
C LEU A 84 16.46 2.57 10.27
N HIS A 85 16.90 1.39 10.67
CA HIS A 85 18.18 1.24 11.37
C HIS A 85 19.37 1.55 10.47
N ALA A 86 19.35 1.17 9.19
CA ALA A 86 20.37 1.55 8.22
C ALA A 86 20.42 3.07 8.00
N TYR A 87 19.25 3.73 8.00
CA TYR A 87 19.16 5.19 7.96
C TYR A 87 19.80 5.80 9.20
N HIS A 88 19.45 5.32 10.39
CA HIS A 88 20.05 5.76 11.65
C HIS A 88 21.58 5.58 11.66
N ALA A 89 22.08 4.45 11.16
CA ALA A 89 23.52 4.19 11.05
C ALA A 89 24.23 5.16 10.09
N THR A 90 23.57 5.58 9.01
CA THR A 90 24.16 6.46 7.98
C THR A 90 24.08 7.94 8.37
N TYR A 91 22.96 8.37 8.95
CA TYR A 91 22.66 9.79 9.21
C TYR A 91 22.74 10.17 10.70
N GLY A 92 22.93 9.20 11.59
CA GLY A 92 23.06 9.42 13.04
C GLY A 92 21.74 9.61 13.81
N SER A 93 20.61 9.68 13.10
CA SER A 93 19.26 9.77 13.69
C SER A 93 18.24 9.02 12.84
N PHE A 94 17.08 8.74 13.43
CA PHE A 94 15.93 8.31 12.67
C PHE A 94 15.42 9.45 11.78
N PRO A 95 14.79 9.13 10.63
CA PRO A 95 14.22 10.14 9.77
C PRO A 95 12.99 10.79 10.43
N PRO A 96 12.71 12.06 10.11
CA PRO A 96 11.51 12.74 10.61
C PRO A 96 10.23 12.06 10.11
N GLY A 97 9.17 12.11 10.93
CA GLY A 97 7.85 11.61 10.55
C GLY A 97 7.27 12.35 9.34
N ALA A 98 7.46 13.67 9.32
CA ALA A 98 7.17 14.57 8.21
C ALA A 98 8.13 15.75 8.23
N VAL A 99 8.36 16.36 7.06
CA VAL A 99 9.17 17.57 6.92
C VAL A 99 8.28 18.76 6.56
N ALA A 100 8.55 19.93 7.15
CA ALA A 100 7.84 21.18 6.90
C ALA A 100 8.82 22.31 6.58
N ARG A 101 8.49 23.17 5.60
CA ARG A 101 9.37 24.26 5.11
C ARG A 101 9.51 25.44 6.08
N ALA A 102 8.59 25.63 7.01
CA ALA A 102 8.52 26.83 7.85
C ALA A 102 8.92 26.56 9.33
N PRO A 103 9.49 27.56 10.04
CA PRO A 103 9.45 27.56 11.51
C PRO A 103 7.99 27.55 11.96
N LEU A 104 7.74 27.12 13.20
CA LEU A 104 6.39 27.09 13.79
C LEU A 104 5.72 28.47 13.60
N VAL A 105 4.73 28.55 12.72
CA VAL A 105 3.96 29.77 12.50
C VAL A 105 2.78 29.78 13.47
N PRO A 106 2.26 30.96 13.86
CA PRO A 106 1.01 31.03 14.60
C PRO A 106 -0.12 30.45 13.74
N VAL A 107 -0.62 29.26 14.07
CA VAL A 107 -1.75 28.62 13.37
C VAL A 107 -2.96 28.63 14.32
N PRO A 108 -4.15 29.06 13.86
CA PRO A 108 -5.34 29.10 14.68
C PRO A 108 -5.86 27.69 14.98
N VAL A 109 -6.07 27.36 16.26
CA VAL A 109 -6.74 26.12 16.67
C VAL A 109 -8.25 26.31 16.47
N CYS A 110 -8.83 25.51 15.57
CA CYS A 110 -10.23 25.62 15.18
C CYS A 110 -11.19 25.73 16.38
N ALA A 111 -12.21 26.59 16.27
CA ALA A 111 -13.27 26.78 17.28
C ALA A 111 -12.83 27.20 18.70
N THR A 112 -11.52 27.43 18.95
CA THR A 112 -11.02 27.89 20.26
C THR A 112 -10.65 29.37 20.29
N GLY A 113 -10.41 29.98 19.12
CA GLY A 113 -9.88 31.35 19.02
C GLY A 113 -8.43 31.51 19.47
N VAL A 114 -7.76 30.42 19.85
CA VAL A 114 -6.36 30.41 20.29
C VAL A 114 -5.45 30.20 19.08
N THR A 115 -4.38 30.98 19.00
CA THR A 115 -3.33 30.78 17.99
C THR A 115 -2.06 30.28 18.68
N LEU A 116 -1.49 29.17 18.21
CA LEU A 116 -0.28 28.57 18.78
C LEU A 116 0.80 28.39 17.71
N PRO A 117 2.09 28.40 18.09
CA PRO A 117 3.16 28.02 17.18
C PRO A 117 3.02 26.56 16.75
N GLY A 118 2.76 26.33 15.46
CA GLY A 118 2.55 25.02 14.84
C GLY A 118 3.03 25.02 13.38
N ALA A 119 3.05 23.86 12.73
CA ALA A 119 3.28 23.75 11.29
C ALA A 119 1.97 23.41 10.59
N ASP A 120 1.44 24.31 9.77
CA ASP A 120 0.29 24.02 8.92
C ASP A 120 0.75 23.22 7.68
N LEU A 121 0.91 21.92 7.87
CA LEU A 121 1.31 21.00 6.80
C LEU A 121 0.28 20.98 5.66
N TRP A 122 -0.98 21.29 5.93
CA TRP A 122 -2.06 21.17 4.95
C TRP A 122 -2.13 22.40 4.04
N GLN A 123 -1.92 23.60 4.59
CA GLN A 123 -1.71 24.81 3.80
C GLN A 123 -0.45 24.69 2.93
N GLU A 124 0.64 24.14 3.49
CA GLU A 124 1.85 23.85 2.72
C GLU A 124 1.56 22.87 1.57
N ALA A 125 0.85 21.77 1.86
CA ALA A 125 0.42 20.81 0.85
C ALA A 125 -0.38 21.48 -0.28
N ARG A 126 -1.36 22.32 0.03
CA ARG A 126 -2.21 23.01 -0.96
C ARG A 126 -1.44 23.90 -1.94
N SER A 127 -0.30 24.43 -1.51
CA SER A 127 0.47 25.36 -2.34
C SER A 127 1.21 24.67 -3.51
N GLY A 128 1.37 23.35 -3.47
CA GLY A 128 2.21 22.59 -4.42
C GLY A 128 3.72 22.74 -4.18
N GLU A 129 4.11 23.73 -3.39
CA GLU A 129 5.48 24.06 -3.03
C GLU A 129 5.73 23.72 -1.55
N GLY A 130 6.99 23.55 -1.17
CA GLY A 130 7.33 23.18 0.21
C GLY A 130 7.86 21.76 0.33
N TRP A 131 7.97 21.30 1.56
CA TRP A 131 8.61 20.04 1.92
C TRP A 131 7.61 19.00 2.43
N GLN A 132 6.36 19.43 2.67
CA GLN A 132 5.30 18.55 3.11
C GLN A 132 5.13 17.34 2.18
N GLY A 133 4.86 16.17 2.78
CA GLY A 133 4.82 14.90 2.05
C GLY A 133 6.16 14.17 2.03
N THR A 134 7.26 14.88 2.28
CA THR A 134 8.54 14.24 2.58
C THR A 134 8.44 13.61 3.98
N SER A 135 8.11 12.34 4.03
CA SER A 135 8.01 11.55 5.26
C SER A 135 9.21 10.63 5.41
N TRP A 136 9.31 9.97 6.57
CA TRP A 136 10.28 8.91 6.80
C TRP A 136 10.25 7.85 5.67
N MET A 137 9.09 7.55 5.11
CA MET A 137 8.96 6.56 4.03
C MET A 137 9.76 6.96 2.80
N VAL A 138 9.67 8.24 2.38
CA VAL A 138 10.41 8.77 1.22
C VAL A 138 11.92 8.73 1.48
N LEU A 139 12.33 9.03 2.72
CA LEU A 139 13.73 9.09 3.12
C LEU A 139 14.39 7.71 3.25
N VAL A 140 13.62 6.65 3.54
CA VAL A 140 14.15 5.28 3.58
C VAL A 140 14.14 4.56 2.22
N LEU A 141 13.44 5.09 1.21
CA LEU A 141 13.36 4.46 -0.13
C LEU A 141 14.71 4.07 -0.74
N PRO A 142 15.79 4.88 -0.65
CA PRO A 142 17.10 4.48 -1.16
C PRO A 142 17.65 3.22 -0.51
N LEU A 143 17.29 2.96 0.76
CA LEU A 143 17.75 1.83 1.57
C LEU A 143 16.87 0.58 1.41
N LEU A 144 15.72 0.72 0.74
CA LEU A 144 14.76 -0.36 0.45
C LEU A 144 14.85 -0.87 -1.00
N ASP A 145 15.99 -0.65 -1.67
CA ASP A 145 16.20 -0.93 -3.10
C ASP A 145 15.20 -0.23 -4.04
N ARG A 146 14.53 0.83 -3.55
CA ARG A 146 13.58 1.67 -4.30
C ARG A 146 14.16 3.05 -4.62
N GLY A 147 15.48 3.12 -4.83
CA GLY A 147 16.20 4.38 -5.08
C GLY A 147 15.79 5.13 -6.36
N THR A 148 15.04 4.54 -7.28
CA THR A 148 14.51 5.24 -8.47
C THR A 148 13.36 6.19 -8.13
N MET A 149 12.50 5.82 -7.19
CA MET A 149 11.37 6.66 -6.74
C MET A 149 11.87 7.84 -5.91
N SER A 150 12.81 7.60 -4.98
CA SER A 150 13.43 8.66 -4.18
C SER A 150 14.09 9.73 -5.07
N ARG A 151 14.79 9.32 -6.14
CA ARG A 151 15.42 10.26 -7.09
C ARG A 151 14.43 11.07 -7.92
N ARG A 152 13.19 10.60 -8.09
CA ARG A 152 12.12 11.34 -8.78
C ARG A 152 11.40 12.32 -7.87
N TRP A 153 11.53 12.16 -6.55
CA TRP A 153 10.92 13.06 -5.58
C TRP A 153 11.65 14.40 -5.55
N SER A 154 10.92 15.49 -5.81
CA SER A 154 11.47 16.84 -5.71
C SER A 154 11.29 17.37 -4.28
N PHE A 155 12.37 17.46 -3.52
CA PHE A 155 12.35 17.94 -2.13
C PHE A 155 11.98 19.42 -1.97
N SER A 156 11.88 20.18 -3.06
CA SER A 156 11.37 21.56 -3.04
C SER A 156 9.84 21.66 -3.17
N LYS A 157 9.17 20.56 -3.52
CA LYS A 157 7.73 20.49 -3.79
C LYS A 157 7.02 19.65 -2.74
N SER A 158 5.78 20.04 -2.44
CA SER A 158 4.94 19.28 -1.52
C SER A 158 4.44 17.97 -2.15
N VAL A 159 3.65 17.18 -1.40
CA VAL A 159 3.06 15.93 -1.92
C VAL A 159 2.20 16.16 -3.16
N THR A 160 1.48 17.28 -3.23
CA THR A 160 0.61 17.64 -4.36
C THR A 160 1.46 18.06 -5.56
N GLY A 161 2.55 18.80 -5.35
CA GLY A 161 3.53 19.12 -6.39
C GLY A 161 4.30 17.90 -6.92
N ASN A 162 4.40 16.84 -6.10
CA ASN A 162 4.99 15.54 -6.44
C ASN A 162 3.93 14.46 -6.75
N ARG A 163 2.68 14.82 -7.08
CA ARG A 163 1.56 13.87 -7.20
C ARG A 163 1.85 12.64 -8.08
N ALA A 164 2.51 12.83 -9.22
CA ALA A 164 2.88 11.73 -10.12
C ALA A 164 3.82 10.68 -9.51
N VAL A 165 4.60 11.05 -8.49
CA VAL A 165 5.44 10.14 -7.71
C VAL A 165 4.68 9.62 -6.50
N ALA A 166 3.92 10.48 -5.83
CA ALA A 166 3.12 10.12 -4.66
C ALA A 166 2.04 9.07 -4.95
N GLU A 167 1.41 9.08 -6.13
CA GLU A 167 0.39 8.09 -6.52
C GLU A 167 0.96 6.72 -6.96
N GLN A 168 2.27 6.50 -6.85
CA GLN A 168 2.87 5.21 -7.17
C GLN A 168 2.73 4.23 -6.01
N ASP A 169 2.09 3.09 -6.27
CA ASP A 169 1.96 2.03 -5.28
C ASP A 169 3.28 1.27 -5.10
N ILE A 170 3.74 1.19 -3.86
CA ILE A 170 4.92 0.42 -3.50
C ILE A 170 4.46 -0.83 -2.75
N PRO A 171 4.56 -2.04 -3.34
CA PRO A 171 4.04 -3.27 -2.73
C PRO A 171 4.54 -3.53 -1.32
N LEU A 172 5.77 -3.11 -1.00
CA LEU A 172 6.36 -3.24 0.34
C LEU A 172 5.59 -2.47 1.41
N PHE A 173 4.97 -1.34 1.07
CA PHE A 173 4.18 -0.54 2.02
C PHE A 173 2.73 -0.99 2.14
N TYR A 174 2.34 -2.06 1.45
CA TYR A 174 1.02 -2.66 1.54
C TYR A 174 1.10 -4.04 2.19
N CYS A 175 0.22 -4.29 3.14
CA CYS A 175 0.05 -5.58 3.80
C CYS A 175 -0.95 -6.42 2.99
N PRO A 176 -0.57 -7.61 2.47
CA PRO A 176 -1.50 -8.47 1.71
C PRO A 176 -2.72 -8.97 2.48
N SER A 177 -2.68 -8.93 3.82
CA SER A 177 -3.85 -9.23 4.67
C SER A 177 -4.89 -8.11 4.66
N ARG A 178 -4.54 -6.90 4.20
CA ARG A 178 -5.48 -5.79 4.05
C ARG A 178 -6.45 -6.06 2.89
N ARG A 179 -7.75 -5.93 3.17
CA ARG A 179 -8.84 -6.24 2.23
C ARG A 179 -9.33 -5.04 1.40
N SER A 180 -9.01 -3.81 1.79
CA SER A 180 -9.40 -2.59 1.06
C SER A 180 -8.21 -1.90 0.39
N ARG A 181 -8.35 -1.55 -0.90
CA ARG A 181 -7.46 -0.61 -1.58
C ARG A 181 -7.69 0.77 -0.97
N VAL A 182 -6.64 1.59 -0.85
CA VAL A 182 -6.77 2.99 -0.42
C VAL A 182 -7.46 3.78 -1.53
N VAL A 183 -8.79 3.78 -1.52
CA VAL A 183 -9.60 4.74 -2.28
C VAL A 183 -10.22 5.65 -1.23
N ASN A 184 -9.61 6.82 -1.03
CA ASN A 184 -10.17 7.80 -0.10
C ASN A 184 -10.27 9.15 -0.82
N PRO A 185 -11.50 9.55 -1.20
CA PRO A 185 -11.72 10.78 -1.95
C PRO A 185 -11.53 12.06 -1.13
N GLY A 186 -11.18 11.97 0.16
CA GLY A 186 -11.08 13.11 1.08
C GLY A 186 -9.72 13.31 1.75
N ILE A 187 -8.64 12.65 1.29
CA ILE A 187 -7.29 12.86 1.85
C ILE A 187 -6.70 14.18 1.33
N MET A 188 -6.22 15.08 2.19
CA MET A 188 -5.48 16.27 1.71
C MET A 188 -6.24 17.22 0.79
N PHE A 189 -7.54 17.42 1.07
CA PHE A 189 -8.44 18.26 0.24
C PHE A 189 -8.48 17.83 -1.23
N GLU A 190 -7.98 16.64 -1.54
CA GLU A 190 -7.84 16.09 -2.88
C GLU A 190 -8.33 14.63 -2.90
N SER A 191 -8.76 14.16 -4.07
CA SER A 191 -9.11 12.75 -4.24
C SER A 191 -7.87 11.94 -4.61
N TRP A 192 -7.24 11.29 -3.62
CA TRP A 192 -6.13 10.36 -3.87
C TRP A 192 -6.67 8.98 -4.20
N THR A 193 -6.29 8.45 -5.36
CA THR A 193 -6.78 7.15 -5.86
C THR A 193 -5.79 6.00 -5.64
N ARG A 194 -4.53 6.33 -5.35
CA ARG A 194 -3.37 5.42 -5.20
C ARG A 194 -2.32 6.07 -4.29
N GLY A 195 -1.24 5.35 -3.96
CA GLY A 195 -0.12 5.92 -3.19
C GLY A 195 -0.28 5.89 -1.66
N GLY A 196 -1.00 4.90 -1.15
CA GLY A 196 -1.19 4.67 0.28
C GLY A 196 -0.11 3.82 0.94
N ASN A 197 -0.32 3.53 2.22
CA ASN A 197 0.50 2.64 3.02
C ASN A 197 -0.33 2.02 4.15
N ASP A 198 0.16 0.90 4.68
CA ASP A 198 -0.40 0.14 5.80
C ASP A 198 0.53 0.14 7.02
N TYR A 199 1.61 0.91 6.99
CA TYR A 199 2.64 0.95 8.03
C TYR A 199 2.83 2.38 8.53
N GLY A 200 2.60 2.60 9.82
CA GLY A 200 2.73 3.91 10.47
C GLY A 200 3.97 4.01 11.35
N GLY A 201 4.54 5.21 11.41
CA GLY A 201 5.54 5.56 12.41
C GLY A 201 4.89 6.01 13.72
N CYS A 202 5.49 5.64 14.84
CA CYS A 202 5.01 6.04 16.17
C CYS A 202 5.48 7.46 16.52
N ILE A 203 4.53 8.39 16.62
CA ILE A 203 4.73 9.74 17.16
C ILE A 203 4.67 9.77 18.71
N GLY A 204 4.28 8.65 19.33
CA GLY A 204 4.16 8.50 20.77
C GLY A 204 3.07 9.38 21.38
N ALA A 205 3.09 9.52 22.71
CA ALA A 205 2.16 10.41 23.39
C ALA A 205 2.43 11.87 22.99
N CYS A 206 1.45 12.48 22.33
CA CYS A 206 1.46 13.88 21.94
C CYS A 206 0.15 14.55 22.33
N ASN A 207 0.19 15.82 22.73
CA ASN A 207 -1.03 16.62 22.94
C ASN A 207 -1.56 17.20 21.62
N GLY A 208 -1.32 16.54 20.48
CA GLY A 208 -1.07 17.22 19.22
C GLY A 208 -1.92 16.84 18.01
N PHE A 209 -2.97 16.04 18.14
CA PHE A 209 -3.86 15.78 16.99
C PHE A 209 -5.21 16.43 17.25
N HIS A 210 -5.46 17.56 16.58
CA HIS A 210 -6.76 18.23 16.59
C HIS A 210 -7.38 18.05 15.22
N ASN A 211 -8.42 17.22 15.14
CA ASN A 211 -9.08 16.89 13.90
C ASN A 211 -10.44 17.59 13.80
N CYS A 212 -10.42 18.87 13.45
CA CYS A 212 -11.63 19.64 13.16
C CYS A 212 -11.90 19.76 11.65
N GLY A 213 -11.77 18.64 10.91
CA GLY A 213 -12.03 18.60 9.47
C GLY A 213 -10.86 19.00 8.57
N ALA A 214 -9.68 19.25 9.15
CA ALA A 214 -8.44 19.58 8.42
C ALA A 214 -7.24 18.67 8.75
N HIS A 215 -7.39 17.66 9.64
CA HIS A 215 -6.39 16.62 9.93
C HIS A 215 -4.97 17.13 10.26
N GLU A 216 -4.85 18.18 11.05
CA GLU A 216 -3.59 18.87 11.33
C GLU A 216 -2.73 18.12 12.36
N THR A 217 -1.41 18.12 12.17
CA THR A 217 -0.45 17.64 13.20
C THR A 217 0.12 18.83 13.94
N TRP A 218 -0.06 18.83 15.24
CA TRP A 218 0.24 19.96 16.10
C TRP A 218 1.19 19.60 17.24
N THR A 219 1.83 20.62 17.79
CA THR A 219 2.29 20.65 19.18
C THR A 219 1.31 21.50 19.99
N ILE A 220 0.14 20.98 20.39
CA ILE A 220 -0.84 21.78 21.16
C ILE A 220 -0.61 21.68 22.68
N ALA A 221 -0.78 22.83 23.34
CA ALA A 221 -1.05 23.02 24.76
C ALA A 221 -2.58 23.22 24.94
N PHE A 222 -3.26 22.43 25.78
CA PHE A 222 -4.71 22.60 26.04
C PHE A 222 -4.96 23.06 27.48
N GLY A 223 -5.71 24.16 27.70
CA GLY A 223 -6.02 24.66 29.05
C GLY A 223 -4.76 24.98 29.86
N ARG A 224 -4.67 24.52 31.13
CA ARG A 224 -3.44 24.61 31.95
C ARG A 224 -2.35 23.59 31.56
N ARG A 225 -2.47 22.87 30.44
CA ARG A 225 -1.46 21.88 30.02
C ARG A 225 -0.42 22.55 29.13
N PRO A 226 0.84 22.70 29.56
CA PRO A 226 1.90 23.17 28.68
C PRO A 226 2.04 22.24 27.47
N GLY A 227 2.42 22.81 26.32
CA GLY A 227 2.69 22.04 25.11
C GLY A 227 3.75 20.98 25.43
N GLY A 228 3.40 19.71 25.22
CA GLY A 228 4.31 18.59 25.40
C GLY A 228 4.89 18.19 24.07
N ARG A 229 6.22 18.02 24.00
CA ARG A 229 6.86 17.37 22.84
C ARG A 229 6.26 15.97 22.66
N CYS A 230 6.04 15.58 21.42
CA CYS A 230 5.75 14.19 21.07
C CYS A 230 6.85 13.30 21.65
N ARG A 231 6.46 12.23 22.35
CA ARG A 231 7.42 11.32 22.99
C ARG A 231 7.93 10.20 22.09
N GLY A 232 7.36 10.05 20.90
CA GLY A 232 7.79 9.04 19.93
C GLY A 232 8.89 9.51 19.01
N VAL A 233 9.37 8.57 18.19
CA VAL A 233 10.54 8.76 17.33
C VAL A 233 10.23 9.63 16.12
N PHE A 234 9.03 9.51 15.54
CA PHE A 234 8.66 10.11 14.26
C PHE A 234 7.89 11.43 14.42
N GLY A 235 8.55 12.48 14.88
CA GLY A 235 7.99 13.83 14.95
C GLY A 235 8.17 14.64 13.64
N VAL A 236 7.43 15.74 13.51
CA VAL A 236 7.64 16.73 12.43
C VAL A 236 9.00 17.39 12.59
N ASN A 237 9.82 17.44 11.54
CA ASN A 237 11.18 17.98 11.55
C ASN A 237 12.06 17.40 12.68
N SER A 238 11.77 16.19 13.14
CA SER A 238 12.52 15.53 14.20
C SER A 238 13.85 14.94 13.71
N HIS A 239 14.78 14.78 14.64
CA HIS A 239 16.11 14.20 14.43
C HIS A 239 16.45 13.29 15.62
N THR A 240 15.54 12.37 15.93
CA THR A 240 15.62 11.52 17.13
C THR A 240 16.75 10.50 17.00
N ARG A 241 17.70 10.52 17.93
CA ARG A 241 18.80 9.54 17.97
C ARG A 241 18.41 8.37 18.88
N LEU A 242 19.04 7.21 18.69
CA LEU A 242 18.84 6.07 19.57
C LEU A 242 19.20 6.40 21.04
N ALA A 243 20.17 7.29 21.26
CA ALA A 243 20.53 7.79 22.59
C ALA A 243 19.45 8.66 23.25
N ASP A 244 18.54 9.25 22.46
CA ASP A 244 17.44 10.06 22.98
C ASP A 244 16.27 9.18 23.47
N VAL A 245 16.32 7.85 23.22
CA VAL A 245 15.35 6.85 23.66
C VAL A 245 15.75 6.31 25.04
N THR A 246 15.42 7.06 26.08
CA THR A 246 15.90 6.79 27.46
C THR A 246 15.21 5.63 28.17
N ASP A 247 14.01 5.24 27.72
CA ASP A 247 13.27 4.07 28.21
C ASP A 247 13.73 2.75 27.57
N GLY A 248 14.68 2.82 26.63
CA GLY A 248 15.32 1.68 26.01
C GLY A 248 14.66 1.26 24.69
N ALA A 249 15.47 1.02 23.66
CA ALA A 249 15.00 0.70 22.31
C ALA A 249 14.10 -0.56 22.22
N SER A 250 14.19 -1.47 23.19
CA SER A 250 13.33 -2.65 23.28
C SER A 250 11.94 -2.37 23.87
N GLN A 251 11.75 -1.23 24.52
CA GLN A 251 10.48 -0.81 25.12
C GLN A 251 9.74 0.24 24.30
N THR A 252 10.40 0.79 23.27
CA THR A 252 9.84 1.84 22.41
C THR A 252 9.30 1.25 21.11
N VAL A 253 8.03 1.53 20.82
CA VAL A 253 7.45 1.20 19.51
C VAL A 253 7.97 2.20 18.47
N LEU A 254 8.65 1.69 17.44
CA LEU A 254 9.15 2.50 16.34
C LEU A 254 8.09 2.64 15.23
N ILE A 255 7.71 1.52 14.62
CA ILE A 255 6.71 1.43 13.56
C ILE A 255 5.71 0.32 13.89
N GLY A 256 4.52 0.41 13.29
CA GLY A 256 3.51 -0.63 13.40
C GLY A 256 2.63 -0.69 12.15
N GLU A 257 1.91 -1.78 12.02
CA GLU A 257 0.83 -1.87 11.03
C GLU A 257 -0.33 -0.97 11.47
N VAL A 258 -0.87 -0.20 10.53
CA VAL A 258 -1.97 0.72 10.78
C VAL A 258 -3.07 0.44 9.79
N GLN A 259 -4.23 0.02 10.30
CA GLN A 259 -5.44 -0.02 9.52
C GLN A 259 -6.01 1.39 9.43
N ARG A 260 -6.06 1.94 8.21
CA ARG A 260 -6.88 3.12 7.96
C ARG A 260 -8.33 2.67 8.08
N LEU A 261 -9.00 3.03 9.19
CA LEU A 261 -10.42 2.82 9.37
C LEU A 261 -11.13 3.43 8.16
N ASP A 262 -11.80 2.59 7.37
CA ASP A 262 -12.69 3.07 6.34
C ASP A 262 -13.81 3.84 7.06
N LEU A 263 -14.11 5.04 6.57
CA LEU A 263 -15.10 5.92 7.17
C LEU A 263 -16.47 5.23 7.11
N GLY A 264 -16.86 4.50 8.17
CA GLY A 264 -18.24 4.06 8.38
C GLY A 264 -18.49 2.62 8.81
N GLU A 265 -17.53 1.70 8.80
CA GLU A 265 -17.76 0.31 9.23
C GLU A 265 -16.55 -0.18 10.02
N ASP A 266 -16.72 -0.25 11.35
CA ASP A 266 -16.09 -1.22 12.28
C ASP A 266 -16.21 -0.68 13.73
N ALA A 267 -17.44 -0.36 14.12
CA ALA A 267 -17.91 -0.76 15.43
C ALA A 267 -18.59 -2.11 15.19
N THR A 268 -18.13 -3.16 15.88
CA THR A 268 -18.64 -4.56 15.89
C THR A 268 -18.16 -5.48 14.75
N THR A 269 -17.10 -6.23 15.01
CA THR A 269 -17.17 -7.69 15.29
C THR A 269 -15.89 -8.17 15.95
#